data_AF-A0ABD3U4U2-F1
#
_entry.id   AF-A0ABD3U4U2-F1
#
_cell.length_a   1.000
_cell.length_b   1.000
_cell.length_c   1.000
_cell.angle_alpha   90.00
_cell.angle_beta   90.00
_cell.angle_gamma   90.00
#
_symmetry.space_group_name_H-M   'P 1'
#
loop_
_entity.id
_entity.type
_entity.pdbx_description
1 polymer ?
#
loop_
_entity_poly.entity_id
_entity_poly.type
_entity_poly.pdbx_seq_one_letter_code
_entity_poly.pdbx_strand_id
1 'polypeptide(L)'
;MFRRKEVVTIYILQNYTSAAAIEIFFPVSHTLFNPADIIQKNGGRPPLNYQSFVKLAGEPSWASSPVSNAPTWLPTVGSIGNYPNSEVPSIEELGYEEDERSPYKGGESEALRRLRCSATAFVWTLTTIPFSKTNVTLKERYKLCFNQSFRCYCILSNTTIVFFFPSFGF
;
A
#
# COMPACT_ATOMS: atom_id res chain seq x y z
N MET A 1 -14.94 5.66 0.21
CA MET A 1 -15.80 4.56 0.69
C MET A 1 -14.90 3.57 1.42
N PHE A 2 -14.77 3.69 2.75
CA PHE A 2 -14.11 2.67 3.58
C PHE A 2 -14.80 1.34 3.27
N ARG A 3 -14.06 0.30 2.89
CA ARG A 3 -14.70 -0.97 2.51
C ARG A 3 -15.43 -1.49 3.75
N ARG A 4 -16.75 -1.66 3.66
CA ARG A 4 -17.62 -2.06 4.80
C ARG A 4 -17.09 -3.29 5.56
N LYS A 5 -16.33 -4.17 4.89
CA LYS A 5 -15.71 -5.35 5.49
C LYS A 5 -14.57 -5.01 6.48
N GLU A 6 -13.77 -3.98 6.24
CA GLU A 6 -12.64 -3.63 7.12
C GLU A 6 -13.11 -3.03 8.46
N VAL A 7 -14.14 -2.19 8.43
CA VAL A 7 -14.71 -1.57 9.65
C VAL A 7 -15.32 -2.62 10.58
N VAL A 8 -16.00 -3.62 10.00
CA VAL A 8 -16.62 -4.71 10.76
C VAL A 8 -15.55 -5.59 11.41
N THR A 9 -14.48 -5.94 10.70
CA THR A 9 -13.39 -6.76 11.28
C THR A 9 -12.67 -6.04 12.42
N ILE A 10 -12.36 -4.74 12.26
CA ILE A 10 -11.70 -3.97 13.32
C ILE A 10 -12.58 -3.93 14.58
N TYR A 11 -13.89 -3.69 14.43
CA TYR A 11 -14.83 -3.66 15.56
C TYR A 11 -14.92 -5.02 16.28
N ILE A 12 -14.99 -6.12 15.53
CA ILE A 12 -15.02 -7.47 16.12
C ILE A 12 -13.75 -7.74 16.92
N LEU A 13 -12.58 -7.40 16.37
CA LEU A 13 -11.30 -7.58 17.06
C LEU A 13 -11.19 -6.71 18.31
N GLN A 14 -11.57 -5.44 18.23
CA GLN A 14 -11.55 -4.51 19.37
C GLN A 14 -12.44 -4.99 20.53
N ASN A 15 -13.63 -5.52 20.23
CA ASN A 15 -14.51 -6.07 21.26
C ASN A 15 -13.88 -7.29 21.95
N TYR A 16 -13.30 -8.20 21.16
CA TYR A 16 -12.68 -9.40 21.70
C TYR A 16 -11.47 -9.09 22.59
N THR A 17 -10.58 -8.21 22.15
CA THR A 17 -9.36 -7.89 22.89
C THR A 17 -9.61 -7.05 24.13
N SER A 18 -10.65 -6.20 24.12
CA SER A 18 -11.04 -5.43 25.31
C SER A 18 -11.45 -6.35 26.47
N ALA A 19 -12.10 -7.47 26.17
CA ALA A 19 -12.44 -8.49 27.16
C ALA A 19 -11.20 -9.28 27.66
N ALA A 20 -10.15 -9.37 26.84
CA ALA A 20 -8.93 -10.12 27.13
C ALA A 20 -7.75 -9.28 27.64
N ALA A 21 -7.95 -7.96 27.87
CA ALA A 21 -6.91 -7.02 28.25
C ALA A 21 -5.69 -7.00 27.30
N ILE A 22 -5.93 -7.19 26.00
CA ILE A 22 -4.90 -7.15 24.95
C ILE A 22 -4.92 -5.75 24.32
N GLU A 23 -3.77 -5.09 24.31
CA GLU A 23 -3.59 -3.82 23.61
C GLU A 23 -3.57 -4.04 22.09
N ILE A 24 -4.29 -3.20 21.34
CA ILE A 24 -4.21 -3.20 19.87
C ILE A 24 -3.78 -1.84 19.34
N PHE A 25 -2.89 -1.88 18.35
CA PHE A 25 -2.40 -0.72 17.64
C PHE A 25 -2.76 -0.80 16.14
N PHE A 26 -3.51 0.18 15.63
CA PHE A 26 -3.94 0.27 14.22
C PHE A 26 -3.52 1.59 13.57
N PRO A 27 -2.25 1.73 13.15
CA PRO A 27 -1.79 2.95 12.48
C PRO A 27 -2.32 3.03 11.04
N VAL A 28 -2.58 4.25 10.56
CA VAL A 28 -2.86 4.49 9.14
C VAL A 28 -1.54 4.55 8.36
N SER A 29 -1.12 3.41 7.79
CA SER A 29 0.14 3.29 7.04
C SER A 29 -0.05 3.00 5.54
N HIS A 30 -1.29 2.72 5.12
CA HIS A 30 -1.58 2.24 3.76
C HIS A 30 -2.00 3.34 2.79
N THR A 31 -2.34 4.50 3.33
CA THR A 31 -2.63 5.71 2.60
C THR A 31 -1.78 6.82 3.18
N LEU A 32 -1.36 7.75 2.33
CA LEU A 32 -0.54 8.87 2.77
C LEU A 32 -1.32 9.89 3.61
N PHE A 33 -2.64 9.87 3.49
CA PHE A 33 -3.56 10.69 4.27
C PHE A 33 -4.60 9.78 4.92
N ASN A 34 -4.99 10.11 6.14
CA ASN A 34 -6.12 9.47 6.80
C ASN A 34 -7.44 9.94 6.15
N PRO A 35 -8.23 9.04 5.54
CA PRO A 35 -9.48 9.43 4.90
C PRO A 35 -10.48 10.10 5.86
N ALA A 36 -10.48 9.71 7.14
CA ALA A 36 -11.37 10.30 8.13
C ALA A 36 -11.09 11.81 8.32
N ASP A 37 -9.81 12.18 8.42
CA ASP A 37 -9.38 13.56 8.60
C ASP A 37 -9.76 14.41 7.36
N ILE A 38 -9.59 13.86 6.16
CA ILE A 38 -9.97 14.54 4.91
C ILE A 38 -11.49 14.79 4.86
N ILE A 39 -12.30 13.79 5.24
CA ILE A 39 -13.77 13.90 5.28
C ILE A 39 -14.20 14.93 6.33
N GLN A 40 -13.58 14.92 7.50
CA GLN A 40 -13.88 15.87 8.57
C GLN A 40 -13.57 17.31 8.14
N LYS A 41 -12.40 17.55 7.52
CA LYS A 41 -12.01 18.86 6.97
C LYS A 41 -12.98 19.37 5.91
N ASN A 42 -13.68 18.47 5.20
CA ASN A 42 -14.65 18.80 4.15
C ASN A 42 -16.11 18.77 4.65
N GLY A 43 -16.33 19.04 5.95
CA GLY A 43 -17.68 19.15 6.52
C GLY A 43 -18.44 17.82 6.60
N GLY A 44 -17.72 16.71 6.81
CA GLY A 44 -18.31 15.39 6.97
C GLY A 44 -18.65 14.67 5.65
N ARG A 45 -18.22 15.21 4.50
CA ARG A 45 -18.42 14.59 3.18
C ARG A 45 -17.09 14.34 2.48
N PRO A 46 -16.94 13.25 1.71
CA PRO A 46 -15.73 13.06 0.91
C PRO A 46 -15.64 14.12 -0.21
N PRO A 47 -14.44 14.59 -0.55
CA PRO A 47 -14.25 15.46 -1.71
C PRO A 47 -14.63 14.72 -2.99
N LEU A 48 -15.42 15.38 -3.85
CA LEU A 48 -15.94 14.77 -5.09
C LEU A 48 -15.02 14.94 -6.29
N ASN A 49 -14.03 15.82 -6.19
CA ASN A 49 -13.06 16.07 -7.24
C ASN A 49 -11.64 16.13 -6.68
N TYR A 50 -10.67 15.91 -7.57
CA TYR A 50 -9.26 15.85 -7.20
C TYR A 50 -8.72 17.18 -6.66
N GLN A 51 -9.15 18.32 -7.22
CA GLN A 51 -8.65 19.64 -6.80
C GLN A 51 -9.09 19.98 -5.37
N SER A 52 -10.33 19.68 -5.02
CA SER A 52 -10.84 19.78 -3.66
C SER A 52 -10.06 18.88 -2.72
N PHE A 53 -9.79 17.63 -3.12
CA PHE A 53 -8.98 16.71 -2.32
C PHE A 53 -7.58 17.27 -2.04
N VAL A 54 -6.85 17.73 -3.06
CA VAL A 54 -5.49 18.26 -2.92
C VAL A 54 -5.47 19.46 -1.97
N LYS A 55 -6.44 20.38 -2.09
CA LYS A 55 -6.58 21.55 -1.21
C LYS A 55 -6.79 21.16 0.26
N LEU A 56 -7.54 20.08 0.51
CA LEU A 56 -7.85 19.59 1.87
C LEU A 56 -6.73 18.75 2.48
N ALA A 57 -6.07 17.95 1.64
CA ALA A 57 -5.00 17.04 2.04
C ALA A 57 -3.76 17.80 2.48
N GLY A 58 -3.37 18.83 1.73
CA GLY A 58 -2.17 19.60 2.02
C GLY A 58 -0.91 18.74 1.99
N GLU A 59 0.04 19.04 2.87
CA GLU A 59 1.27 18.28 3.01
C GLU A 59 1.06 17.08 3.95
N PRO A 60 1.54 15.87 3.58
CA PRO A 60 1.36 14.69 4.41
C PRO A 60 2.28 14.73 5.65
N SER A 61 1.82 14.12 6.75
CA SER A 61 2.53 14.15 8.03
C SER A 61 3.94 13.55 7.99
N TRP A 62 4.21 12.60 7.09
CA TRP A 62 5.53 12.00 6.91
C TRP A 62 6.55 12.95 6.26
N ALA A 63 6.10 14.02 5.58
CA ALA A 63 7.03 14.99 5.00
C ALA A 63 7.85 15.69 6.10
N SER A 64 7.26 15.87 7.28
CA SER A 64 7.95 16.40 8.46
C SER A 64 8.71 15.33 9.26
N SER A 65 8.49 14.04 9.00
CA SER A 65 9.11 12.92 9.72
C SER A 65 9.21 11.68 8.82
N PRO A 66 10.39 11.42 8.22
CA PRO A 66 10.59 10.25 7.38
C PRO A 66 10.26 8.96 8.13
N VAL A 67 9.61 8.02 7.43
CA VAL A 67 9.28 6.71 8.00
C VAL A 67 10.58 5.97 8.32
N SER A 68 10.63 5.35 9.50
CA SER A 68 11.79 4.59 9.97
C SER A 68 12.13 3.43 9.01
N ASN A 69 13.43 3.17 8.86
CA ASN A 69 13.91 1.97 8.18
C ASN A 69 13.49 0.71 8.94
N ALA A 70 13.54 -0.44 8.25
CA ALA A 70 13.24 -1.74 8.83
C ALA A 70 13.97 -1.95 10.17
N PRO A 71 13.33 -2.60 11.16
CA PRO A 71 13.95 -2.85 12.45
C PRO A 71 15.21 -3.71 12.28
N THR A 72 16.30 -3.34 12.95
CA THR A 72 17.58 -4.07 12.89
C THR A 72 17.47 -5.48 13.45
N TRP A 73 16.50 -5.71 14.34
CA TRP A 73 16.27 -6.99 14.98
C TRP A 73 14.77 -7.19 15.26
N LEU A 74 14.32 -8.43 15.13
CA LEU A 74 12.96 -8.84 15.47
C LEU A 74 12.99 -9.78 16.68
N PRO A 75 12.02 -9.67 17.60
CA PRO A 75 11.93 -10.57 18.73
C PRO A 75 11.69 -12.01 18.26
N THR A 76 12.24 -12.97 19.02
CA THR A 76 12.05 -14.39 18.76
C THR A 76 10.57 -14.76 18.94
N VAL A 77 10.06 -15.59 18.03
CA VAL A 77 8.68 -16.11 18.12
C VAL A 77 8.57 -17.00 19.37
N GLY A 78 7.52 -16.77 20.17
CA GLY A 78 7.22 -17.59 21.35
C GLY A 78 6.79 -19.02 20.99
N SER A 79 6.62 -19.88 22.01
CA SER A 79 6.11 -21.24 21.78
C SER A 79 4.68 -21.20 21.23
N ILE A 80 4.46 -21.88 20.11
CA ILE A 80 3.18 -21.99 19.40
C ILE A 80 2.24 -23.02 20.09
N GLY A 81 2.73 -23.73 21.11
CA GLY A 81 1.95 -24.73 21.85
C GLY A 81 1.52 -25.89 20.95
N ASN A 82 0.22 -26.23 20.98
CA ASN A 82 -0.38 -27.29 20.16
C ASN A 82 -0.96 -26.79 18.83
N TYR A 83 -0.72 -25.54 18.44
CA TYR A 83 -1.25 -25.02 17.19
C TYR A 83 -0.43 -25.57 16.00
N PRO A 84 -1.07 -26.04 14.91
CA PRO A 84 -0.36 -26.54 13.76
C PRO A 84 0.42 -25.41 13.09
N ASN A 85 1.67 -25.70 12.70
CA ASN A 85 2.44 -24.80 11.85
C ASN A 85 1.72 -24.68 10.50
N SER A 86 1.21 -23.49 10.18
CA SER A 86 0.67 -23.21 8.85
C SER A 86 1.78 -22.60 8.02
N GLU A 87 2.32 -23.39 7.08
CA GLU A 87 3.26 -22.89 6.09
C GLU A 87 2.53 -22.06 5.02
N VAL A 88 3.31 -21.37 4.18
CA VAL A 88 2.75 -20.64 3.03
C VAL A 88 2.23 -21.68 2.03
N PRO A 89 0.94 -21.65 1.66
CA PRO A 89 0.35 -22.70 0.85
C PRO A 89 0.88 -22.68 -0.58
N SER A 90 0.95 -23.86 -1.19
CA SER A 90 1.20 -24.02 -2.62
C SER A 90 -0.05 -23.70 -3.45
N ILE A 91 0.11 -23.55 -4.77
CA ILE A 91 -1.01 -23.28 -5.67
C ILE A 91 -1.92 -24.52 -5.80
N GLU A 92 -1.35 -25.71 -5.75
CA GLU A 92 -2.04 -27.00 -5.75
C GLU A 92 -2.84 -27.20 -4.46
N GLU A 93 -2.28 -26.80 -3.30
CA GLU A 93 -2.99 -26.83 -2.01
C GLU A 93 -4.19 -25.87 -1.98
N LEU A 94 -4.13 -24.79 -2.77
CA LEU A 94 -5.26 -23.90 -2.99
C LEU A 94 -6.28 -24.44 -4.00
N GLY A 95 -5.99 -25.58 -4.65
CA GLY A 95 -6.88 -26.24 -5.62
C GLY A 95 -6.80 -25.69 -7.04
N TYR A 96 -5.68 -25.05 -7.40
CA TYR A 96 -5.45 -24.49 -8.74
C TYR A 96 -4.31 -25.21 -9.47
N GLU A 97 -4.41 -25.28 -10.79
CA GLU A 97 -3.36 -25.78 -11.68
C GLU A 97 -2.40 -24.65 -12.07
N GLU A 98 -1.11 -24.96 -12.28
CA GLU A 98 -0.08 -24.01 -12.72
C GLU A 98 -0.17 -23.71 -14.24
N ASP A 99 -1.28 -23.12 -14.72
CA ASP A 99 -1.47 -22.90 -16.16
C ASP A 99 -0.76 -21.66 -16.69
N GLU A 100 -0.86 -20.51 -16.00
CA GLU A 100 -0.28 -19.24 -16.48
C GLU A 100 0.38 -18.44 -15.36
N ARG A 101 1.71 -18.33 -15.45
CA ARG A 101 2.49 -17.52 -14.50
C ARG A 101 2.53 -16.06 -14.93
N SER A 102 2.02 -15.18 -14.08
CA SER A 102 2.14 -13.74 -14.26
C SER A 102 3.62 -13.33 -14.46
N PRO A 103 3.93 -12.46 -15.43
CA PRO A 103 5.29 -11.93 -15.58
C PRO A 103 5.70 -11.03 -14.40
N TYR A 104 4.77 -10.68 -13.53
CA TYR A 104 4.99 -9.83 -12.37
C TYR A 104 5.13 -10.67 -11.10
N LYS A 105 6.38 -10.97 -10.73
CA LYS A 105 6.69 -11.50 -9.40
C LYS A 105 6.22 -10.51 -8.31
N GLY A 106 5.60 -11.03 -7.26
CA GLY A 106 5.22 -10.27 -6.06
C GLY A 106 6.35 -10.21 -5.03
N GLY A 107 6.07 -9.58 -3.88
CA GLY A 107 6.97 -9.49 -2.75
C GLY A 107 7.72 -8.15 -2.65
N GLU A 108 8.13 -7.81 -1.42
CA GLU A 108 8.76 -6.52 -1.10
C GLU A 108 10.08 -6.29 -1.84
N SER A 109 10.95 -7.30 -1.85
CA SER A 109 12.26 -7.21 -2.52
C SER A 109 12.11 -6.87 -4.01
N GLU A 110 11.16 -7.50 -4.70
CA GLU A 110 10.89 -7.22 -6.11
C GLU A 110 10.22 -5.86 -6.31
N ALA A 111 9.34 -5.46 -5.40
CA ALA A 111 8.71 -4.15 -5.42
C ALA A 111 9.74 -3.01 -5.26
N LEU A 112 10.64 -3.11 -4.28
CA LEU A 112 11.73 -2.15 -4.06
C LEU A 112 12.71 -2.11 -5.23
N ARG A 113 13.06 -3.27 -5.79
CA ARG A 113 13.90 -3.35 -7.00
C ARG A 113 13.26 -2.59 -8.17
N ARG A 114 11.96 -2.83 -8.44
CA ARG A 114 11.22 -2.12 -9.49
C ARG A 114 11.14 -0.62 -9.23
N LEU A 115 10.89 -0.22 -7.97
CA LEU A 115 10.86 1.19 -7.59
C LEU A 115 12.20 1.87 -7.91
N ARG A 116 13.32 1.29 -7.50
CA ARG A 116 14.66 1.82 -7.77
C ARG A 116 14.93 1.95 -9.27
N CYS A 117 14.65 0.90 -10.05
CA CYS A 117 14.82 0.93 -11.51
C CYS A 117 13.95 2.01 -12.18
N SER A 118 12.72 2.23 -11.69
CA SER A 118 11.83 3.26 -12.23
C SER A 118 12.28 4.68 -11.88
N ALA A 119 12.80 4.89 -10.66
CA ALA A 119 13.32 6.18 -10.23
C ALA A 119 14.57 6.59 -11.04
N THR A 120 15.48 5.65 -11.28
CA THR A 120 16.67 5.91 -12.13
C THR A 120 16.29 6.23 -13.57
N ALA A 121 15.26 5.57 -14.11
CA ALA A 121 14.75 5.87 -15.44
C ALA A 121 14.09 7.26 -15.49
N PHE A 122 13.34 7.65 -14.46
CA PHE A 122 12.71 8.97 -14.35
C PHE A 122 13.75 10.10 -14.26
N VAL A 123 14.79 9.96 -13.44
CA VAL A 123 15.90 10.93 -13.34
C VAL A 123 16.62 11.08 -14.68
N TRP A 124 16.86 9.96 -15.39
CA TRP A 124 17.44 10.02 -16.73
C TRP A 124 16.52 10.77 -17.72
N THR A 125 15.22 10.48 -17.68
CA THR A 125 14.24 11.09 -18.61
C THR A 125 14.10 12.61 -18.38
N LEU A 126 14.09 13.06 -17.11
CA LEU A 126 14.00 14.48 -16.76
C LEU A 126 15.25 15.30 -17.08
N THR A 127 16.42 14.66 -17.09
CA THR A 127 17.70 15.36 -17.34
C THR A 127 18.09 15.37 -18.82
N THR A 128 17.51 14.51 -19.65
CA THR A 128 17.94 14.34 -21.06
C THR A 128 16.87 14.60 -22.12
N ILE A 129 15.57 14.66 -21.79
CA ILE A 129 14.50 14.80 -22.79
C ILE A 129 13.54 15.94 -22.41
N PRO A 130 13.26 16.92 -23.29
CA PRO A 130 12.22 17.93 -23.05
C PRO A 130 10.85 17.26 -22.89
N PHE A 131 10.07 17.76 -21.93
CA PHE A 131 8.79 17.22 -21.44
C PHE A 131 7.77 16.84 -22.54
N SER A 132 7.88 17.43 -23.72
CA SER A 132 6.97 17.24 -24.87
C SER A 132 7.06 15.87 -25.56
N LYS A 133 8.00 14.98 -25.21
CA LYS A 133 8.20 13.68 -25.89
C LYS A 133 8.06 12.43 -25.02
N THR A 134 7.47 12.51 -23.84
CA THR A 134 7.38 11.33 -22.95
C THR A 134 6.16 10.46 -23.23
N ASN A 135 6.23 9.62 -24.28
CA ASN A 135 5.40 8.41 -24.40
C ASN A 135 5.95 7.35 -23.43
N VAL A 136 5.80 7.57 -22.11
CA VAL A 136 6.04 6.50 -21.12
C VAL A 136 4.99 5.43 -21.37
N THR A 137 5.39 4.32 -21.98
CA THR A 137 4.48 3.23 -22.35
C THR A 137 3.64 2.79 -21.16
N LEU A 138 2.34 2.63 -21.37
CA LEU A 138 1.36 2.24 -20.34
C LEU A 138 1.83 1.03 -19.51
N LYS A 139 2.59 0.12 -20.12
CA LYS A 139 3.17 -1.08 -19.51
C LYS A 139 4.13 -0.81 -18.35
N GLU A 140 4.78 0.35 -18.28
CA GLU A 140 5.64 0.72 -17.15
C GLU A 140 4.85 1.25 -15.95
N ARG A 141 3.73 1.95 -16.21
CA ARG A 141 2.86 2.49 -15.15
C ARG A 141 2.12 1.39 -14.38
N TYR A 142 1.71 0.31 -15.05
CA TYR A 142 1.02 -0.81 -14.39
C TYR A 142 1.92 -1.64 -13.46
N LYS A 143 3.25 -1.62 -13.64
CA LYS A 143 4.21 -2.45 -12.87
C LYS A 143 4.27 -2.10 -11.38
N LEU A 144 4.12 -0.83 -11.06
CA LEU A 144 4.17 -0.32 -9.68
C LEU A 144 2.81 -0.52 -8.98
N CYS A 145 1.70 -0.36 -9.72
CA CYS A 145 0.34 -0.53 -9.21
C CYS A 145 0.06 -1.93 -8.62
N PHE A 146 0.65 -2.97 -9.24
CA PHE A 146 0.50 -4.36 -8.75
C PHE A 146 1.02 -4.52 -7.32
N ASN A 147 2.26 -4.10 -7.07
CA ASN A 147 2.88 -4.17 -5.74
C ASN A 147 2.28 -3.15 -4.75
N GLN A 148 1.76 -2.03 -5.28
CA GLN A 148 0.78 -1.10 -4.67
C GLN A 148 -0.27 -1.83 -3.83
N SER A 149 -1.02 -2.66 -4.54
CA SER A 149 -2.25 -3.28 -4.05
C SER A 149 -1.99 -4.30 -2.95
N PHE A 150 -0.86 -5.01 -3.02
CA PHE A 150 -0.41 -5.98 -2.02
C PHE A 150 0.46 -5.37 -0.92
N ARG A 151 0.66 -4.03 -0.92
CA ARG A 151 1.45 -3.31 0.09
C ARG A 151 2.88 -3.82 0.20
N CYS A 152 3.45 -4.30 -0.91
CA CYS A 152 4.82 -4.77 -0.94
C CYS A 152 5.85 -3.62 -0.82
N TYR A 153 5.42 -2.35 -0.88
CA TYR A 153 6.28 -1.19 -0.64
C TYR A 153 5.46 0.07 -0.36
N CYS A 154 6.09 1.06 0.29
CA CYS A 154 5.54 2.41 0.47
C CYS A 154 6.29 3.40 -0.45
N ILE A 155 5.55 4.20 -1.23
CA ILE A 155 6.16 5.29 -2.03
C ILE A 155 6.30 6.51 -1.14
N LEU A 156 7.53 6.80 -0.72
CA LEU A 156 7.93 8.04 -0.06
C LEU A 156 8.90 8.76 -0.99
N SER A 157 8.36 9.46 -1.98
CA SER A 157 9.15 10.24 -2.93
C SER A 157 8.62 11.65 -2.95
N ASN A 158 9.51 12.63 -2.81
CA ASN A 158 9.25 14.08 -2.86
C ASN A 158 8.75 14.58 -4.22
N THR A 159 8.37 13.70 -5.14
CA THR A 159 7.85 14.14 -6.43
C THR A 159 6.89 13.09 -6.98
N THR A 160 5.60 13.42 -6.91
CA THR A 160 4.46 12.75 -7.54
C THR A 160 4.02 11.42 -6.92
N ILE A 161 2.93 11.49 -6.15
CA ILE A 161 2.14 10.32 -5.76
C ILE A 161 1.20 9.98 -6.92
N VAL A 162 1.43 8.86 -7.58
CA VAL A 162 0.49 8.31 -8.57
C VAL A 162 -0.54 7.48 -7.80
N PHE A 163 -1.75 8.03 -7.62
CA PHE A 163 -2.89 7.26 -7.13
C PHE A 163 -3.50 6.48 -8.29
N PHE A 164 -3.53 5.15 -8.19
CA PHE A 164 -4.32 4.31 -9.09
C PHE A 164 -5.53 3.77 -8.33
N PHE A 165 -6.72 4.09 -8.81
CA PHE A 165 -7.96 3.42 -8.42
C PHE A 165 -8.24 2.32 -9.45
N PRO A 166 -7.93 1.04 -9.18
CA PRO A 166 -8.53 0.00 -9.98
C PRO A 166 -9.99 -0.15 -9.54
N SER A 167 -10.90 0.31 -10.40
CA SER A 167 -12.27 -0.20 -10.41
C SER A 167 -12.19 -1.68 -10.77
N PHE A 168 -12.07 -2.55 -9.78
CA PHE A 168 -12.39 -3.97 -9.97
C PHE A 168 -13.92 -4.06 -10.02
N GLY A 169 -14.46 -4.03 -11.24
CA GLY A 169 -15.75 -4.65 -11.52
C GLY A 169 -15.62 -6.12 -11.18
N PHE A 170 -16.51 -6.60 -10.32
CA PHE A 170 -16.81 -8.03 -10.21
C PHE A 170 -17.45 -8.50 -11.52
#